data_AF-A0A2N2RP52-F1
#
_entry.id   AF-A0A2N2RP52-F1
#
_cell.length_a   1.000
_cell.length_b   1.000
_cell.length_c   1.000
_cell.angle_alpha   90.00
_cell.angle_beta   90.00
_cell.angle_gamma   90.00
#
_symmetry.space_group_name_H-M   'P 1'
#
loop_
_entity.id
_entity.type
_entity.pdbx_description
1 polymer ?
#
loop_
_entity_poly.entity_id
_entity_poly.type
_entity_poly.pdbx_seq_one_letter_code
_entity_poly.pdbx_strand_id
1 'polypeptide(L)' 'MKFLIAAALLAASTLALAHNCPNEMKAIDAKLGTHPTLAAADMTKVKELRAEGEKLHKAGKHDESLKTLGEAKKLLGI' A
#
# COMPACT_ATOMS: atom_id res chain seq x y z
N MET A 1 -35.75 -10.42 -1.43
CA MET A 1 -34.87 -10.03 -0.30
C MET A 1 -33.49 -10.69 -0.31
N LYS A 2 -33.34 -12.01 -0.53
CA LYS A 2 -32.03 -12.69 -0.44
C LYS A 2 -30.94 -12.15 -1.40
N PHE A 3 -31.32 -11.78 -2.63
CA PHE A 3 -30.38 -11.27 -3.64
C PHE A 3 -29.89 -9.83 -3.37
N LEU A 4 -30.61 -9.05 -2.56
CA LEU A 4 -30.22 -7.67 -2.22
C LEU A 4 -29.10 -7.63 -1.18
N ILE A 5 -28.99 -8.67 -0.33
CA ILE A 5 -27.95 -8.76 0.70
C ILE A 5 -26.61 -9.15 0.06
N ALA A 6 -26.60 -10.02 -0.95
CA ALA A 6 -25.37 -10.45 -1.63
C ALA A 6 -24.70 -9.31 -2.43
N ALA A 7 -25.47 -8.40 -3.02
CA ALA A 7 -24.94 -7.25 -3.77
C ALA A 7 -24.27 -6.21 -2.86
N ALA A 8 -24.71 -6.07 -1.61
CA ALA A 8 -24.13 -5.12 -0.65
C ALA A 8 -22.75 -5.55 -0.13
N LEU A 9 -22.46 -6.86 -0.04
CA LEU A 9 -21.14 -7.35 0.40
C LEU A 9 -20.04 -7.17 -0.66
N LEU A 10 -20.38 -7.21 -1.96
CA LEU A 10 -19.41 -7.03 -3.06
C LEU A 10 -18.95 -5.57 -3.22
N ALA A 11 -19.77 -4.60 -2.80
CA ALA A 11 -19.43 -3.18 -2.82
C ALA A 11 -18.60 -2.72 -1.60
N ALA A 12 -18.61 -3.48 -0.50
CA ALA A 12 -17.82 -3.16 0.69
C ALA A 12 -16.32 -3.45 0.51
N SER A 13 -15.96 -4.41 -0.37
CA SER A 13 -14.58 -4.80 -0.64
C SER A 13 -13.75 -3.74 -1.37
N THR A 14 -14.38 -2.87 -2.17
CA THR A 14 -13.66 -1.81 -2.90
C THR A 14 -13.38 -0.59 -2.01
N LEU A 15 -14.24 -0.34 -1.02
CA LEU A 15 -14.06 0.73 -0.04
C LEU A 15 -12.94 0.43 0.98
N ALA A 16 -12.77 -0.84 1.34
CA ALA A 16 -11.73 -1.25 2.28
C ALA A 16 -10.31 -1.04 1.72
N LEU A 17 -10.13 -1.10 0.40
CA LEU A 17 -8.83 -0.93 -0.24
C LEU A 17 -8.40 0.54 -0.27
N ALA A 18 -9.30 1.47 -0.59
CA ALA A 18 -9.00 2.91 -0.71
C ALA A 18 -8.47 3.53 0.60
N HIS A 19 -8.90 3.00 1.76
CA HIS A 19 -8.44 3.48 3.08
C HIS A 19 -7.20 2.75 3.63
N ASN A 20 -6.60 1.83 2.87
CA ASN A 20 -5.52 0.98 3.39
C ASN A 20 -4.11 1.56 3.17
N CYS A 21 -3.95 2.64 2.39
CA CYS A 21 -2.62 3.24 2.12
C CYS A 21 -1.80 3.53 3.39
N PRO A 22 -2.38 4.11 4.48
CA PRO A 22 -1.63 4.33 5.73
C PRO A 22 -1.10 3.05 6.38
N ASN A 23 -1.83 1.93 6.27
CA ASN A 23 -1.38 0.66 6.82
C ASN A 23 -0.23 0.06 5.99
N GLU A 24 -0.32 0.17 4.66
CA GLU A 24 0.76 -0.27 3.77
C GLU A 24 2.04 0.53 3.99
N MET A 25 1.93 1.87 4.13
CA MET A 25 3.06 2.73 4.51
C MET A 25 3.66 2.29 5.85
N LYS A 26 2.83 2.06 6.87
CA LYS A 26 3.28 1.60 8.18
C LYS A 26 3.99 0.24 8.12
N ALA A 27 3.50 -0.69 7.29
CA ALA A 27 4.14 -2.00 7.12
C ALA A 27 5.52 -1.87 6.47
N ILE A 28 5.66 -1.01 5.46
CA ILE A 28 6.94 -0.66 4.84
C ILE A 28 7.89 -0.02 5.87
N ASP A 29 7.41 0.96 6.64
CA ASP A 29 8.20 1.65 7.65
C ASP A 29 8.67 0.70 8.76
N ALA A 30 7.78 -0.19 9.21
CA ALA A 30 8.11 -1.21 10.20
C ALA A 30 9.21 -2.16 9.67
N LYS A 31 9.07 -2.64 8.43
CA LYS A 31 10.07 -3.51 7.80
C LYS A 31 11.40 -2.79 7.58
N LEU A 32 11.40 -1.53 7.16
CA LEU A 32 12.61 -0.71 7.06
C LEU A 32 13.30 -0.52 8.42
N GLY A 33 12.52 -0.37 9.49
CA GLY A 33 12.99 -0.27 10.87
C GLY A 33 13.68 -1.54 11.39
N THR A 34 13.47 -2.70 10.77
CA THR A 34 14.22 -3.93 11.11
C THR A 34 15.59 -4.00 10.42
N HIS A 35 16.02 -2.95 9.71
CA HIS A 35 17.26 -2.92 8.92
C HIS A 35 17.43 -4.15 8.01
N PRO A 36 16.48 -4.39 7.09
CA PRO A 36 16.48 -5.59 6.26
C PRO A 36 17.69 -5.56 5.31
N THR A 37 18.27 -6.74 5.06
CA THR A 37 19.36 -6.87 4.10
C THR A 37 18.81 -6.81 2.68
N LEU A 38 19.07 -5.71 1.99
CA LEU A 38 18.76 -5.50 0.57
C LEU A 38 19.96 -4.89 -0.15
N ALA A 39 20.01 -5.02 -1.48
CA ALA A 39 20.95 -4.26 -2.28
C ALA A 39 20.72 -2.75 -2.05
N ALA A 40 21.80 -1.95 -2.08
CA ALA A 40 21.70 -0.51 -1.83
C ALA A 40 20.74 0.19 -2.81
N ALA A 41 20.70 -0.26 -4.07
CA ALA A 41 19.76 0.24 -5.07
C ALA A 41 18.30 -0.04 -4.69
N ASP A 42 18.00 -1.24 -4.21
CA ASP A 42 16.65 -1.62 -3.78
C ASP A 42 16.23 -0.84 -2.52
N MET A 43 17.16 -0.63 -1.57
CA MET A 43 16.91 0.19 -0.40
C MET A 43 16.54 1.64 -0.76
N THR A 44 17.27 2.24 -1.70
CA THR A 44 16.94 3.57 -2.22
C THR A 44 15.56 3.54 -2.88
N LYS A 45 15.29 2.55 -3.72
CA LYS A 45 14.03 2.45 -4.45
C LYS A 45 12.82 2.28 -3.53
N VAL A 46 12.94 1.45 -2.49
CA VAL A 46 11.89 1.27 -1.48
C VAL A 46 11.55 2.59 -0.78
N LYS A 47 12.57 3.38 -0.40
CA LYS A 47 12.35 4.68 0.28
C LYS A 47 11.67 5.68 -0.65
N GLU A 48 12.07 5.73 -1.91
CA GLU A 48 11.43 6.57 -2.93
C GLU A 48 9.97 6.18 -3.15
N LEU A 49 9.70 4.89 -3.34
CA LEU A 49 8.34 4.37 -3.54
C LEU A 49 7.47 4.62 -2.30
N ARG A 50 8.01 4.47 -1.09
CA ARG A 50 7.31 4.83 0.15
C ARG A 50 6.92 6.31 0.13
N ALA A 51 7.87 7.20 -0.12
CA ALA A 51 7.63 8.64 -0.13
C ALA A 51 6.63 9.07 -1.23
N GLU A 52 6.74 8.50 -2.43
CA GLU A 52 5.81 8.78 -3.51
C GLU A 52 4.41 8.23 -3.21
N GLY A 53 4.30 7.04 -2.62
CA GLY A 53 3.04 6.49 -2.14
C GLY A 53 2.33 7.42 -1.15
N GLU A 54 3.06 8.02 -0.20
CA GLU A 54 2.52 9.02 0.71
C GLU A 54 2.05 10.30 -0.01
N LYS A 55 2.84 10.79 -0.98
CA LYS A 55 2.48 11.95 -1.79
C LYS A 55 1.19 11.71 -2.60
N LEU A 56 1.06 10.54 -3.22
CA LEU A 56 -0.12 10.13 -3.97
C LEU A 56 -1.34 10.02 -3.04
N HIS A 57 -1.17 9.46 -1.84
CA HIS A 57 -2.23 9.41 -0.83
C HIS A 57 -2.71 10.82 -0.44
N LYS A 58 -1.79 11.73 -0.13
CA LYS A 58 -2.13 13.13 0.21
C LYS A 58 -2.81 13.88 -0.95
N ALA A 59 -2.56 13.47 -2.19
CA ALA A 59 -3.21 14.01 -3.38
C ALA A 59 -4.57 13.34 -3.72
N GLY A 60 -5.06 12.41 -2.89
CA GLY A 60 -6.31 11.67 -3.13
C GLY A 60 -6.20 10.57 -4.18
N LYS A 61 -5.00 10.30 -4.69
CA LYS A 61 -4.70 9.30 -5.72
C LYS A 61 -4.46 7.93 -5.09
N HIS A 62 -5.49 7.35 -4.47
CA HIS A 62 -5.37 6.15 -3.64
C HIS A 62 -4.94 4.90 -4.40
N ASP A 63 -5.49 4.65 -5.59
CA ASP A 63 -5.12 3.47 -6.38
C ASP A 63 -3.64 3.53 -6.83
N GLU A 64 -3.19 4.72 -7.22
CA GLU A 64 -1.80 4.97 -7.58
C GLU A 64 -0.88 4.80 -6.36
N SER A 65 -1.29 5.32 -5.20
CA SER A 65 -0.59 5.14 -3.93
C SER A 65 -0.41 3.65 -3.60
N LEU A 66 -1.49 2.86 -3.62
CA LEU A 66 -1.45 1.43 -3.33
C LEU A 66 -0.57 0.67 -4.31
N LYS A 67 -0.61 1.01 -5.60
CA LYS A 67 0.26 0.41 -6.60
C LYS A 67 1.73 0.68 -6.28
N THR A 68 2.08 1.94 -6.03
CA THR A 68 3.45 2.36 -5.70
C THR A 68 3.93 1.71 -4.39
N LEU A 69 3.08 1.65 -3.36
CA LEU A 69 3.40 0.99 -2.09
C LEU A 69 3.54 -0.54 -2.26
N GLY A 70 2.75 -1.15 -3.13
CA GLY A 70 2.86 -2.57 -3.49
C GLY A 70 4.21 -2.91 -4.15
N GLU A 71 4.74 -2.02 -4.98
CA GLU A 71 6.09 -2.18 -5.55
C GLU A 71 7.18 -2.13 -4.46
N ALA A 72 7.06 -1.22 -3.49
CA ALA A 72 7.98 -1.14 -2.36
C ALA A 72 7.95 -2.43 -1.52
N LYS A 73 6.74 -2.93 -1.25
CA LYS A 73 6.53 -4.18 -0.50
C LYS A 73 7.15 -5.39 -1.19
N LYS A 74 6.99 -5.50 -2.51
CA LYS A 74 7.61 -6.57 -3.30
C LYS A 74 9.13 -6.58 -3.16
N LEU A 75 9.79 -5.42 -3.20
CA LEU A 75 11.24 -5.30 -2.98
C LEU A 75 11.63 -5.71 -1.56
N LEU A 76 10.80 -5.35 -0.56
CA LEU A 76 10.98 -5.72 0.84
C LEU A 76 10.61 -7.17 1.19
N GLY A 77 10.01 -7.92 0.24
CA GLY A 77 9.53 -9.28 0.44
C GLY A 77 8.35 -9.41 1.41
N ILE A 78 7.45 -8.42 1.43
CA ILE A 78 6.23 -8.38 2.27
C ILE A 78 4.97 -8.09 1.46
#